data_AF-A0A162U0X6-F1
#
_entry.id   AF-A0A162U0X6-F1
#
_cell.length_a   1.000
_cell.length_b   1.000
_cell.length_c   1.000
_cell.angle_alpha   90.00
_cell.angle_beta   90.00
_cell.angle_gamma   90.00
#
_symmetry.space_group_name_H-M   'P 1'
#
loop_
_entity.id
_entity.type
_entity.pdbx_description
1 polymer ?
#
loop_
_entity_poly.entity_id
_entity_poly.type
_entity_poly.pdbx_seq_one_letter_code
_entity_poly.pdbx_strand_id
1 'polypeptide(L)'
;MDSIITYLLLYNKYLLKVISQLLLFIAKHIPLKQWAFEDSHSPEYQKFKVDKLPKIFNPEPVDYQLLLAYYEHKYGKTVKPVNRRSAKAIVPESTVCPRCGAPHQYIYKNNGSKGQYQCKVCGELFNETNIYNKPLALRCPYCGCILTPKKDRKHFRIHKCVNKKCSYYRSNLAKLPKDLDSSEKHKYKLHYIYREFTIDFFKMDLHELSSRVINFKYKKFNAHIMGLCLTYHVNLKLSTRQTAHAMEEVHGVKISHTMVANYAMTAAAVIKPFVDTFDYKPSNILSADETYIKVKGVKHYVWIIMDACKKSILGYQVSDTRAVGPCILTMRMAFEKFKTFPGKALRFIADGYSAYPLASQQCKIQSGWDFDITQVIGLTNDDAVSKEFRWVKQIVERLNRTFKSSYRVTGGYGSENGALYGVSLWVAYYNFLRPHPYNYWKPLNELDILSNAGNMPAKWQLLIYLGQQTILNMQKQPVA
;
A
#
# COMPACT_ATOMS: atom_id res chain seq x y z
N MET A 1 -42.15 -30.90 45.28
CA MET A 1 -41.58 -29.84 44.43
C MET A 1 -40.62 -28.93 45.22
N ASP A 2 -40.90 -28.66 46.49
CA ASP A 2 -40.08 -27.76 47.33
C ASP A 2 -38.62 -28.22 47.54
N SER A 3 -38.38 -29.53 47.68
CA SER A 3 -37.03 -30.09 47.90
C SER A 3 -36.03 -29.80 46.77
N ILE A 4 -36.47 -29.82 45.51
CA ILE A 4 -35.61 -29.56 44.34
C ILE A 4 -35.26 -28.08 44.26
N ILE A 5 -36.22 -27.19 44.54
CA ILE A 5 -36.01 -25.74 44.53
C ILE A 5 -34.99 -25.35 45.62
N THR A 6 -35.13 -25.91 46.83
CA THR A 6 -34.17 -25.67 47.92
C THR A 6 -32.77 -26.17 47.55
N TYR A 7 -32.67 -27.34 46.93
CA TYR A 7 -31.39 -27.89 46.48
C TYR A 7 -30.71 -27.02 45.41
N LEU A 8 -31.47 -26.56 44.41
CA LEU A 8 -30.96 -25.68 43.36
C LEU A 8 -30.51 -24.32 43.91
N LEU A 9 -31.22 -23.76 44.89
CA LEU A 9 -30.81 -22.52 45.57
C LEU A 9 -29.51 -22.70 46.35
N LEU A 10 -29.33 -23.85 47.01
CA LEU A 10 -28.10 -24.19 47.73
C LEU A 10 -26.91 -24.37 46.76
N TYR A 11 -27.16 -25.04 45.64
CA TYR A 11 -26.17 -25.23 44.59
C TYR A 11 -25.77 -23.91 43.92
N ASN A 12 -26.73 -23.01 43.66
CA ASN A 12 -26.46 -21.69 43.11
C ASN A 12 -25.63 -20.83 44.08
N LYS A 13 -25.93 -20.86 45.39
CA LYS A 13 -25.10 -20.21 46.41
C LYS A 13 -23.67 -20.76 46.44
N TYR A 14 -23.50 -22.06 46.27
CA TYR A 14 -22.19 -22.69 46.18
C TYR A 14 -21.41 -22.23 44.93
N LEU A 15 -22.05 -22.22 43.75
CA LEU A 15 -21.44 -21.74 42.51
C LEU A 15 -21.04 -20.27 42.59
N LEU A 16 -21.88 -19.41 43.18
CA LEU A 16 -21.56 -17.99 43.41
C LEU A 16 -20.33 -17.82 44.32
N LYS A 17 -20.18 -18.67 45.33
CA LYS A 17 -19.00 -18.68 46.20
C LYS A 17 -17.73 -19.07 45.44
N VAL A 18 -17.81 -20.08 44.57
CA VAL A 18 -16.69 -20.49 43.70
C VAL A 18 -16.32 -19.38 42.73
N ILE A 19 -17.29 -18.75 42.07
CA ILE A 19 -17.07 -17.61 41.16
C ILE A 19 -16.38 -16.45 41.90
N SER A 20 -16.83 -16.12 43.12
CA SER A 20 -16.21 -15.08 43.93
C SER A 20 -14.74 -15.40 44.29
N GLN A 21 -14.43 -16.65 44.59
CA GLN A 21 -13.05 -17.08 44.87
C GLN A 21 -12.16 -16.98 43.62
N LEU A 22 -12.69 -17.39 42.46
CA LEU A 22 -11.99 -17.27 41.18
C LEU A 22 -11.74 -15.80 40.80
N LEU A 23 -12.72 -14.92 41.01
CA LEU A 23 -12.56 -13.48 40.79
C LEU A 23 -11.47 -12.87 41.69
N LEU A 24 -11.45 -13.24 42.98
CA LEU A 24 -10.41 -12.80 43.91
C LEU A 24 -9.03 -13.34 43.51
N PHE A 25 -8.94 -14.59 43.06
CA PHE A 25 -7.71 -15.18 42.55
C PHE A 25 -7.19 -14.43 41.32
N ILE A 26 -8.06 -14.16 40.35
CA ILE A 26 -7.73 -13.38 39.14
C ILE A 26 -7.26 -11.97 39.54
N ALA A 27 -8.00 -11.26 40.39
CA ALA A 27 -7.65 -9.90 40.80
C ALA A 27 -6.32 -9.82 41.57
N LYS A 28 -5.98 -10.87 42.34
CA LYS A 28 -4.76 -10.92 43.16
C LYS A 28 -3.52 -11.39 42.39
N HIS A 29 -3.68 -12.33 41.47
CA HIS A 29 -2.55 -13.02 40.83
C HIS A 29 -2.40 -12.73 39.34
N ILE A 30 -3.43 -12.20 38.67
CA ILE A 30 -3.33 -11.73 37.29
C ILE A 30 -3.26 -10.20 37.34
N PRO A 31 -2.12 -9.59 36.96
CA PRO A 31 -2.01 -8.14 36.90
C PRO A 31 -2.93 -7.60 35.80
N LEU A 32 -4.16 -7.24 36.15
CA LEU A 32 -5.14 -6.65 35.22
C LEU A 32 -4.63 -5.36 34.56
N LYS A 33 -3.66 -4.68 35.18
CA LYS A 33 -2.94 -3.53 34.59
C LYS A 33 -2.00 -3.89 33.44
N GLN A 34 -1.62 -5.16 33.26
CA GLN A 34 -0.78 -5.57 32.13
C GLN A 34 -1.57 -5.52 30.80
N TRP A 35 -2.91 -5.56 30.83
CA TRP A 35 -3.74 -5.26 29.66
C TRP A 35 -3.77 -3.75 29.33
N ALA A 36 -3.33 -2.89 30.24
CA ALA A 36 -3.11 -1.47 29.98
C ALA A 36 -1.67 -1.15 29.54
N PHE A 37 -0.75 -2.14 29.57
CA PHE A 37 0.58 -1.99 28.96
C PHE A 37 0.47 -2.26 27.45
N GLU A 38 -0.33 -1.42 26.80
CA GLU A 38 -0.35 -1.25 25.36
C GLU A 38 0.94 -0.50 24.96
N ASP A 39 2.00 -1.24 24.66
CA ASP A 39 3.18 -0.67 23.99
C ASP A 39 2.82 -0.06 22.61
N SER A 40 1.60 -0.35 22.10
CA SER A 40 0.97 0.34 20.96
C SER A 40 0.88 1.87 21.17
N HIS A 41 0.96 2.35 22.41
CA HIS A 41 0.89 3.76 22.81
C HIS A 41 2.22 4.39 23.24
N SER A 42 3.31 3.62 23.27
CA SER A 42 4.63 4.14 23.59
C SER A 42 5.08 5.21 22.57
N PRO A 43 5.40 6.43 23.02
CA PRO A 43 5.85 7.50 22.12
C PRO A 43 7.18 7.17 21.42
N GLU A 44 7.95 6.20 21.92
CA GLU A 44 9.20 5.72 21.33
C GLU A 44 8.95 4.85 20.08
N TYR A 45 7.90 4.02 20.09
CA TYR A 45 7.53 3.11 19.01
C TYR A 45 6.54 3.71 17.99
N GLN A 46 5.87 4.84 18.30
CA GLN A 46 4.89 5.51 17.42
C GLN A 46 5.47 6.41 16.30
N LYS A 47 6.67 6.14 15.77
CA LYS A 47 7.26 6.94 14.66
C LYS A 47 6.35 7.02 13.43
N PHE A 48 5.54 5.99 13.17
CA PHE A 48 4.64 5.89 12.02
C PHE A 48 3.17 5.75 12.45
N LYS A 49 2.61 6.84 12.97
CA LYS A 49 1.15 6.99 13.18
C LYS A 49 0.47 7.64 11.97
N VAL A 50 -0.71 7.14 11.59
CA VAL A 50 -1.62 7.78 10.63
C VAL A 50 -2.18 9.04 11.27
N ASP A 51 -1.85 10.21 10.72
CA ASP A 51 -2.36 11.49 11.22
C ASP A 51 -3.62 11.92 10.46
N LYS A 52 -4.41 12.80 11.09
CA LYS A 52 -5.55 13.48 10.46
C LYS A 52 -5.13 14.16 9.16
N LEU A 53 -6.00 14.15 8.15
CA LEU A 53 -5.71 14.84 6.88
C LEU A 53 -5.51 16.35 7.10
N PRO A 54 -4.63 16.99 6.31
CA PRO A 54 -4.44 18.42 6.36
C PRO A 54 -5.68 19.14 5.86
N LYS A 55 -5.90 20.35 6.37
CA LYS A 55 -6.94 21.21 5.83
C LYS A 55 -6.41 21.82 4.54
N ILE A 56 -7.11 21.57 3.44
CA ILE A 56 -6.89 22.29 2.19
C ILE A 56 -7.66 23.60 2.31
N PHE A 57 -6.94 24.71 2.30
CA PHE A 57 -7.58 26.01 2.23
C PHE A 57 -7.64 26.42 0.76
N ASN A 58 -8.81 26.26 0.17
CA ASN A 58 -9.13 26.89 -1.10
C ASN A 58 -9.70 28.28 -0.76
N PRO A 59 -9.01 29.39 -1.04
CA PRO A 59 -9.62 30.69 -0.90
C PRO A 59 -10.75 30.78 -1.93
N GLU A 60 -12.00 30.66 -1.48
CA GLU A 60 -13.13 31.02 -2.33
C GLU A 60 -12.96 32.49 -2.74
N PRO A 61 -13.05 32.82 -4.04
CA PRO A 61 -13.08 34.21 -4.47
C PRO A 61 -14.33 34.86 -3.86
N VAL A 62 -14.16 35.94 -3.12
CA VAL A 62 -15.27 36.65 -2.48
C VAL A 62 -15.43 38.01 -3.14
N ASP A 63 -16.61 38.36 -3.64
CA ASP A 63 -16.81 39.70 -4.20
C ASP A 63 -16.61 40.80 -3.12
N TYR A 64 -15.76 41.80 -3.42
CA TYR A 64 -15.49 42.90 -2.50
C TYR A 64 -16.77 43.69 -2.15
N GLN A 65 -17.72 43.84 -3.07
CA GLN A 65 -18.97 44.56 -2.83
C GLN A 65 -19.81 43.84 -1.78
N LEU A 66 -19.89 42.51 -1.89
CA LEU A 66 -20.59 41.67 -0.92
C LEU A 66 -19.90 41.71 0.45
N LEU A 67 -18.57 41.75 0.47
CA LEU A 67 -17.79 41.87 1.71
C LEU A 67 -18.02 43.22 2.41
N LEU A 68 -18.10 44.31 1.64
CA LEU A 68 -18.41 45.65 2.15
C LEU A 68 -19.81 45.68 2.77
N ALA A 69 -20.82 45.17 2.05
CA ALA A 69 -22.20 45.08 2.55
C ALA A 69 -22.30 44.22 3.82
N TYR A 70 -21.56 43.11 3.89
CA TYR A 70 -21.50 42.26 5.07
C TYR A 70 -20.89 42.97 6.29
N TYR A 71 -19.81 43.75 6.11
CA TYR A 71 -19.20 44.49 7.22
C TYR A 71 -20.11 45.60 7.76
N GLU A 72 -20.85 46.25 6.88
CA GLU A 72 -21.86 47.23 7.25
C GLU A 72 -23.01 46.58 8.01
N HIS A 73 -23.60 45.51 7.48
CA HIS A 73 -24.72 44.82 8.11
C HIS A 73 -24.35 44.19 9.47
N LYS A 74 -23.21 43.51 9.56
CA LYS A 74 -22.85 42.73 10.76
C LYS A 74 -22.13 43.54 11.84
N TYR A 75 -21.29 44.50 11.44
CA TYR A 75 -20.42 45.23 12.36
C TYR A 75 -20.65 46.75 12.37
N GLY A 76 -21.57 47.26 11.55
CA GLY A 76 -21.82 48.71 11.41
C GLY A 76 -20.60 49.46 10.84
N LYS A 77 -19.70 48.77 10.12
CA LYS A 77 -18.43 49.35 9.66
C LYS A 77 -18.40 49.56 8.15
N THR A 78 -18.49 50.83 7.74
CA THR A 78 -18.27 51.22 6.35
C THR A 78 -16.77 51.34 6.04
N VAL A 79 -16.22 50.39 5.27
CA VAL A 79 -14.81 50.43 4.86
C VAL A 79 -14.66 51.42 3.70
N LYS A 80 -14.10 52.60 3.98
CA LYS A 80 -13.81 53.62 2.96
C LYS A 80 -12.57 53.26 2.12
N PRO A 81 -12.41 53.81 0.91
CA PRO A 81 -11.17 53.74 0.14
C PRO A 81 -9.93 54.20 0.91
N VAL A 82 -8.74 53.84 0.42
CA VAL A 82 -7.47 54.23 1.02
C VAL A 82 -7.21 55.72 0.78
N ASN A 83 -7.06 56.49 1.86
CA ASN A 83 -6.63 57.89 1.76
C ASN A 83 -5.10 57.94 1.58
N ARG A 84 -4.64 58.33 0.38
CA ARG A 84 -3.22 58.34 0.00
C ARG A 84 -2.60 59.71 0.28
N ARG A 85 -1.56 59.75 1.12
CA ARG A 85 -0.90 61.00 1.57
C ARG A 85 0.35 61.38 0.77
N SER A 86 0.81 60.57 -0.18
CA SER A 86 2.02 60.84 -0.97
C SER A 86 1.98 60.20 -2.36
N ALA A 87 2.68 60.81 -3.33
CA ALA A 87 2.77 60.30 -4.70
C ALA A 87 3.38 58.89 -4.77
N LYS A 88 4.31 58.55 -3.86
CA LYS A 88 4.93 57.22 -3.76
C LYS A 88 3.94 56.12 -3.34
N ALA A 89 2.83 56.49 -2.70
CA ALA A 89 1.78 55.57 -2.24
C ALA A 89 0.69 55.29 -3.30
N ILE A 90 0.80 55.89 -4.50
CA ILE A 90 -0.13 55.64 -5.60
C ILE A 90 0.07 54.20 -6.11
N VAL A 91 -1.04 53.49 -6.26
CA VAL A 91 -1.13 52.13 -6.80
C VAL A 91 -1.68 52.24 -8.22
N PRO A 92 -1.09 51.55 -9.24
CA PRO A 92 -1.59 51.58 -10.61
C PRO A 92 -3.07 51.21 -10.71
N GLU A 93 -3.81 51.87 -11.60
CA GLU A 93 -5.26 51.69 -11.71
C GLU A 93 -5.68 50.27 -12.11
N SER A 94 -4.82 49.59 -12.87
CA SER A 94 -4.95 48.18 -13.28
C SER A 94 -4.80 47.19 -12.12
N THR A 95 -4.42 47.63 -10.92
CA THR A 95 -4.20 46.74 -9.78
C THR A 95 -5.54 46.35 -9.15
N VAL A 96 -5.81 45.05 -9.10
CA VAL A 96 -7.01 44.47 -8.47
C VAL A 96 -6.57 43.45 -7.42
N CYS A 97 -7.32 43.36 -6.32
CA CYS A 97 -7.06 42.34 -5.30
C CYS A 97 -7.35 40.94 -5.87
N PRO A 98 -6.40 40.00 -5.84
CA PRO A 98 -6.58 38.67 -6.42
C PRO A 98 -7.56 37.78 -5.65
N ARG A 99 -7.82 38.09 -4.37
CA ARG A 99 -8.74 37.32 -3.52
C ARG A 99 -10.18 37.80 -3.64
N CYS A 100 -10.40 39.12 -3.70
CA CYS A 100 -11.74 39.67 -3.63
C CYS A 100 -12.17 40.61 -4.75
N GLY A 101 -11.31 40.85 -5.75
CA GLY A 101 -11.65 41.74 -6.86
C GLY A 101 -11.70 43.22 -6.49
N ALA A 102 -11.30 43.62 -5.27
CA ALA A 102 -11.32 45.03 -4.86
C ALA A 102 -10.38 45.87 -5.76
N PRO A 103 -10.84 47.01 -6.30
CA PRO A 103 -10.04 47.83 -7.20
C PRO A 103 -8.92 48.57 -6.46
N HIS A 104 -8.00 49.16 -7.23
CA HIS A 104 -6.81 49.87 -6.73
C HIS A 104 -7.09 50.86 -5.59
N GLN A 105 -8.29 51.48 -5.57
CA GLN A 105 -8.75 52.41 -4.53
C GLN A 105 -8.73 51.83 -3.11
N TYR A 106 -8.85 50.50 -2.97
CA TYR A 106 -8.86 49.80 -1.69
C TYR A 106 -7.54 49.11 -1.34
N ILE A 107 -6.45 49.43 -2.05
CA ILE A 107 -5.18 48.71 -1.96
C ILE A 107 -4.09 49.63 -1.41
N TYR A 108 -3.36 49.14 -0.40
CA TYR A 108 -2.16 49.77 0.16
C TYR A 108 -0.89 49.24 -0.51
N LYS A 109 0.14 50.09 -0.65
CA LYS A 109 1.54 49.64 -0.77
C LYS A 109 2.07 49.34 0.63
N ASN A 110 2.14 48.06 0.99
CA ASN A 110 2.44 47.63 2.36
C ASN A 110 3.92 47.76 2.74
N ASN A 111 4.83 47.56 1.78
CA ASN A 111 6.28 47.53 2.04
C ASN A 111 7.11 48.40 1.09
N GLY A 112 6.53 49.49 0.56
CA GLY A 112 7.26 50.48 -0.25
C GLY A 112 8.11 49.86 -1.38
N SER A 113 9.44 49.80 -1.17
CA SER A 113 10.47 49.36 -2.13
C SER A 113 10.48 47.86 -2.46
N LYS A 114 9.76 47.00 -1.72
CA LYS A 114 9.72 45.53 -1.96
C LYS A 114 8.49 45.04 -2.75
N GLY A 115 7.69 45.97 -3.32
CA GLY A 115 6.63 45.64 -4.28
C GLY A 115 5.42 44.85 -3.75
N GLN A 116 5.19 44.83 -2.42
CA GLN A 116 4.04 44.14 -1.82
C GLN A 116 2.86 45.08 -1.58
N TYR A 117 1.68 44.63 -1.98
CA TYR A 117 0.37 45.25 -1.80
C TYR A 117 -0.43 44.59 -0.67
N GLN A 118 -1.34 45.33 -0.06
CA GLN A 118 -2.32 44.82 0.92
C GLN A 118 -3.73 45.32 0.61
N CYS A 119 -4.71 44.42 0.55
CA CYS A 119 -6.11 44.80 0.38
C CYS A 119 -6.72 45.28 1.70
N LYS A 120 -7.31 46.47 1.72
CA LYS A 120 -8.04 47.02 2.88
C LYS A 120 -9.36 46.29 3.16
N VAL A 121 -9.98 45.71 2.13
CA VAL A 121 -11.29 45.05 2.23
C VAL A 121 -11.15 43.65 2.81
N CYS A 122 -10.31 42.80 2.22
CA CYS A 122 -10.15 41.42 2.66
C CYS A 122 -8.86 41.11 3.45
N GLY A 123 -7.95 42.09 3.57
CA GLY A 123 -6.68 41.92 4.28
C GLY A 123 -5.58 41.18 3.50
N GLU A 124 -5.86 40.73 2.26
CA GLU A 124 -4.93 39.91 1.47
C GLU A 124 -3.63 40.64 1.12
N LEU A 125 -2.50 39.94 1.24
CA LEU A 125 -1.16 40.45 0.90
C LEU A 125 -0.68 39.82 -0.41
N PHE A 126 -0.36 40.64 -1.42
CA PHE A 126 0.01 40.15 -2.76
C PHE A 126 1.10 41.01 -3.41
N ASN A 127 1.77 40.50 -4.44
CA ASN A 127 2.75 41.24 -5.26
C ASN A 127 2.66 40.75 -6.72
N GLU A 128 3.30 41.44 -7.67
CA GLU A 128 3.22 41.15 -9.11
C GLU A 128 3.59 39.70 -9.47
N THR A 129 4.43 39.04 -8.67
CA THR A 129 4.86 37.64 -8.87
C THR A 129 3.98 36.60 -8.16
N ASN A 130 3.17 36.96 -7.16
CA ASN A 130 2.26 36.06 -6.43
C ASN A 130 0.77 36.30 -6.71
N ILE A 131 0.40 37.10 -7.71
CA ILE A 131 -1.01 37.46 -8.00
C ILE A 131 -1.91 36.21 -8.14
N TYR A 132 -1.35 35.03 -8.46
CA TYR A 132 -2.11 33.78 -8.62
C TYR A 132 -1.57 32.56 -7.84
N ASN A 133 -0.58 32.73 -6.94
CA ASN A 133 0.09 31.59 -6.31
C ASN A 133 -0.28 31.41 -4.83
N LYS A 134 -1.45 30.79 -4.58
CA LYS A 134 -1.60 29.61 -3.69
C LYS A 134 -3.08 29.21 -3.51
N PRO A 135 -3.64 28.43 -4.44
CA PRO A 135 -4.96 27.83 -4.24
C PRO A 135 -4.94 26.57 -3.33
N LEU A 136 -3.77 25.97 -3.06
CA LEU A 136 -3.66 24.68 -2.37
C LEU A 136 -2.51 24.68 -1.33
N ALA A 137 -2.59 25.56 -0.32
CA ALA A 137 -1.66 25.47 0.81
C ALA A 137 -2.14 24.41 1.82
N LEU A 138 -1.42 23.30 1.94
CA LEU A 138 -1.70 22.27 2.95
C LEU A 138 -1.50 22.86 4.35
N ARG A 139 -2.55 22.86 5.19
CA ARG A 139 -2.51 23.40 6.55
C ARG A 139 -2.58 22.32 7.61
N CYS A 140 -1.86 22.54 8.70
CA CYS A 140 -1.91 21.70 9.89
C CYS A 140 -3.35 21.67 10.45
N PRO A 141 -3.96 20.48 10.64
CA PRO A 141 -5.33 20.37 11.11
C PRO A 141 -5.49 20.85 12.57
N TYR A 142 -4.39 20.93 13.32
CA TYR A 142 -4.37 21.29 14.75
C TYR A 142 -4.16 22.78 15.01
N CYS A 143 -3.41 23.49 14.16
CA CYS A 143 -3.05 24.89 14.39
C CYS A 143 -3.25 25.80 13.18
N GLY A 144 -3.72 25.28 12.04
CA GLY A 144 -3.99 26.07 10.83
C GLY A 144 -2.77 26.62 10.09
N CYS A 145 -1.55 26.46 10.64
CA CYS A 145 -0.31 26.90 10.00
C CYS A 145 -0.03 26.09 8.73
N ILE A 146 0.54 26.75 7.73
CA ILE A 146 0.97 26.12 6.48
C ILE A 146 2.04 25.06 6.79
N LEU A 147 1.89 23.89 6.20
CA LEU A 147 2.87 22.83 6.30
C LEU A 147 4.06 23.13 5.40
N THR A 148 5.25 22.86 5.92
CA THR A 148 6.50 23.09 5.17
C THR A 148 6.98 21.77 4.57
N PRO A 149 7.30 21.72 3.26
CA PRO A 149 7.93 20.55 2.68
C PRO A 149 9.33 20.39 3.29
N LYS A 150 9.67 19.18 3.74
CA LYS A 150 10.94 18.89 4.41
C LYS A 150 11.78 17.83 3.70
N LYS A 151 11.13 16.85 3.09
CA LYS A 151 11.82 15.77 2.37
C LYS A 151 11.03 15.41 1.14
N ASP A 152 11.72 15.24 0.03
CA ASP A 152 11.17 14.65 -1.17
C ASP A 152 11.58 13.17 -1.25
N ARG A 153 10.64 12.30 -1.61
CA ARG A 153 10.85 10.85 -1.78
C ARG A 153 10.26 10.45 -3.13
N LYS A 154 10.72 9.33 -3.70
CA LYS A 154 10.35 8.84 -5.05
C LYS A 154 8.85 8.92 -5.40
N HIS A 155 7.95 8.73 -4.43
CA HIS A 155 6.50 8.71 -4.67
C HIS A 155 5.69 9.66 -3.79
N PHE A 156 6.33 10.35 -2.85
CA PHE A 156 5.62 11.26 -1.94
C PHE A 156 6.53 12.31 -1.33
N ARG A 157 5.96 13.48 -1.08
CA ARG A 157 6.61 14.58 -0.38
C ARG A 157 6.17 14.62 1.08
N ILE A 158 7.14 14.78 1.98
CA ILE A 158 6.88 14.88 3.42
C ILE A 158 6.77 16.35 3.81
N HIS A 159 5.60 16.71 4.32
CA HIS A 159 5.24 18.02 4.85
C HIS A 159 5.21 17.99 6.38
N LYS A 160 5.76 19.01 7.04
CA LYS A 160 5.87 19.10 8.51
C LYS A 160 5.30 20.43 9.01
N CYS A 161 4.51 20.37 10.08
CA CYS A 161 4.14 21.57 10.85
C CYS A 161 5.32 21.99 11.75
N VAL A 162 5.94 23.13 11.45
CA VAL A 162 7.09 23.65 12.22
C VAL A 162 6.70 24.53 13.41
N ASN A 163 5.40 24.80 13.59
CA ASN A 163 4.92 25.66 14.67
C ASN A 163 5.10 25.00 16.05
N LYS A 164 6.00 25.54 16.87
CA LYS A 164 6.24 25.09 18.26
C LYS A 164 5.06 25.38 19.21
N LYS A 165 4.13 26.26 18.84
CA LYS A 165 2.89 26.53 19.59
C LYS A 165 1.73 25.62 19.20
N CYS A 166 1.93 24.71 18.23
CA CYS A 166 0.90 23.77 17.79
C CYS A 166 0.47 22.85 18.95
N SER A 167 -0.84 22.67 19.12
CA SER A 167 -1.41 21.80 20.16
C SER A 167 -0.90 20.35 20.04
N TYR A 168 -0.81 19.82 18.81
CA TYR A 168 -0.22 18.49 18.56
C TYR A 168 1.22 18.39 19.09
N TYR A 169 2.06 19.38 18.77
CA TYR A 169 3.45 19.39 19.21
C TYR A 169 3.58 19.47 20.73
N ARG A 170 2.84 20.39 21.37
CA ARG A 170 2.84 20.53 22.83
C ARG A 170 2.35 19.27 23.54
N SER A 171 1.30 18.64 23.01
CA SER A 171 0.75 17.40 23.58
C SER A 171 1.73 16.23 23.50
N ASN A 172 2.50 16.10 22.41
CA ASN A 172 3.49 15.04 22.28
C ASN A 172 4.78 15.35 23.06
N LEU A 173 5.15 16.62 23.19
CA LEU A 173 6.28 17.04 24.03
C LEU A 173 6.02 16.70 25.50
N ALA A 174 4.79 16.90 25.98
CA ALA A 174 4.40 16.59 27.36
C ALA A 174 4.41 15.09 27.70
N LYS A 175 4.40 14.22 26.69
CA LYS A 175 4.46 12.75 26.85
C LYS A 175 5.88 12.20 26.90
N LEU A 176 6.90 13.03 26.67
CA LEU A 176 8.28 12.57 26.73
C LEU A 176 8.71 12.29 28.18
N PRO A 177 9.64 11.35 28.39
CA PRO A 177 10.31 11.21 29.69
C PRO A 177 10.95 12.53 30.12
N LYS A 178 10.82 12.89 31.40
CA LYS A 178 11.33 14.17 31.92
C LYS A 178 12.86 14.26 31.84
N ASP A 179 13.54 13.12 31.93
CA ASP A 179 15.01 13.00 31.93
C ASP A 179 15.59 12.72 30.53
N LEU A 180 14.77 12.84 29.48
CA LEU A 180 15.20 12.58 28.11
C LEU A 180 16.15 13.68 27.62
N ASP A 181 17.36 13.28 27.19
CA ASP A 181 18.31 14.22 26.59
C ASP A 181 17.74 14.85 25.31
N SER A 182 18.10 16.11 25.09
CA SER A 182 17.65 16.88 23.94
C SER A 182 18.11 16.29 22.61
N SER A 183 19.26 15.63 22.59
CA SER A 183 19.75 14.93 21.40
C SER A 183 18.83 13.79 20.99
N GLU A 184 18.13 13.14 21.93
CA GLU A 184 17.30 11.97 21.67
C GLU A 184 15.86 12.29 21.22
N LYS A 185 15.45 13.56 21.30
CA LYS A 185 14.12 14.02 20.86
C LYS A 185 13.80 13.67 19.40
N HIS A 186 14.81 13.48 18.56
CA HIS A 186 14.64 13.06 17.17
C HIS A 186 14.09 11.63 17.03
N LYS A 187 14.21 10.79 18.06
CA LYS A 187 13.64 9.44 18.12
C LYS A 187 12.10 9.50 18.23
N TYR A 188 11.52 10.62 18.66
CA TYR A 188 10.09 10.75 18.91
C TYR A 188 9.36 11.55 17.84
N LYS A 189 8.10 11.18 17.55
CA LYS A 189 7.24 11.91 16.61
C LYS A 189 6.59 13.15 17.28
N LEU A 190 7.34 14.24 17.37
CA LEU A 190 6.85 15.45 18.04
C LEU A 190 5.93 16.32 17.17
N HIS A 191 6.22 16.45 15.88
CA HIS A 191 5.46 17.33 15.01
C HIS A 191 4.44 16.57 14.17
N TYR A 192 3.37 17.26 13.79
CA TYR A 192 2.44 16.77 12.78
C TYR A 192 3.16 16.67 11.42
N ILE A 193 3.01 15.52 10.76
CA ILE A 193 3.65 15.20 9.50
C ILE A 193 2.59 14.69 8.53
N TYR A 194 2.51 15.30 7.36
CA TYR A 194 1.67 14.84 6.25
C TYR A 194 2.55 14.32 5.11
N ARG A 195 2.07 13.29 4.40
CA ARG A 195 2.72 12.72 3.22
C ARG A 195 1.80 12.93 2.04
N GLU A 196 2.22 13.78 1.13
CA GLU A 196 1.52 14.07 -0.12
C GLU A 196 2.06 13.11 -1.19
N PHE A 197 1.23 12.19 -1.67
CA PHE A 197 1.60 11.32 -2.79
C PHE A 197 1.61 12.12 -4.09
N THR A 198 2.69 11.97 -4.88
CA THR A 198 2.88 12.69 -6.15
C THR A 198 2.42 11.88 -7.36
N ILE A 199 2.11 10.60 -7.16
CA ILE A 199 1.68 9.65 -8.19
C ILE A 199 0.38 9.00 -7.72
N ASP A 200 -0.59 8.90 -8.61
CA ASP A 200 -1.82 8.16 -8.38
C ASP A 200 -1.69 6.71 -8.84
N PHE A 201 -1.35 5.85 -7.88
CA PHE A 201 -1.21 4.41 -8.14
C PHE A 201 -2.54 3.73 -8.45
N PHE A 202 -3.71 4.36 -8.25
CA PHE A 202 -5.02 3.75 -8.49
C PHE A 202 -5.51 3.99 -9.92
N LYS A 203 -4.95 4.99 -10.61
CA LYS A 203 -5.17 5.23 -12.03
C LYS A 203 -4.31 4.36 -12.96
N MET A 204 -3.37 3.61 -12.40
CA MET A 204 -2.54 2.68 -13.19
C MET A 204 -3.35 1.44 -13.56
N ASP A 205 -3.31 1.05 -14.83
CA ASP A 205 -3.85 -0.22 -15.29
C ASP A 205 -2.96 -1.37 -14.82
N LEU A 206 -3.53 -2.33 -14.10
CA LEU A 206 -2.83 -3.53 -13.63
C LEU A 206 -2.86 -4.67 -14.66
N HIS A 207 -3.78 -4.60 -15.61
CA HIS A 207 -4.09 -5.66 -16.56
C HIS A 207 -3.66 -5.31 -17.98
N GLU A 208 -2.85 -4.26 -18.15
CA GLU A 208 -2.32 -3.83 -19.45
C GLU A 208 -1.62 -5.00 -20.15
N LEU A 209 -2.11 -5.34 -21.35
CA LEU A 209 -1.56 -6.42 -22.15
C LEU A 209 -0.18 -6.00 -22.66
N SER A 210 0.83 -6.85 -22.46
CA SER A 210 2.17 -6.57 -22.96
C SER A 210 2.18 -6.41 -24.47
N SER A 211 2.84 -5.36 -24.98
CA SER A 211 3.09 -5.18 -26.42
C SER A 211 3.95 -6.29 -27.05
N ARG A 212 4.59 -7.15 -26.25
CA ARG A 212 5.45 -8.25 -26.71
C ARG A 212 4.76 -9.61 -26.75
N VAL A 213 3.50 -9.67 -27.16
CA VAL A 213 2.88 -10.97 -27.48
C VAL A 213 3.54 -11.53 -28.74
N ILE A 214 4.52 -12.40 -28.56
CA ILE A 214 5.08 -13.17 -29.67
C ILE A 214 4.01 -14.16 -30.10
N ASN A 215 3.63 -14.11 -31.38
CA ASN A 215 2.65 -15.01 -31.96
C ASN A 215 3.10 -16.48 -31.75
N PHE A 216 2.22 -17.36 -31.27
CA PHE A 216 2.50 -18.81 -31.09
C PHE A 216 2.58 -19.56 -32.43
N LYS A 217 3.19 -18.94 -33.45
CA LYS A 217 3.51 -19.57 -34.72
C LYS A 217 4.87 -20.25 -34.58
N TYR A 218 4.80 -21.50 -34.19
CA TYR A 218 5.91 -22.43 -34.12
C TYR A 218 6.55 -22.64 -35.50
N LYS A 219 7.75 -22.07 -35.73
CA LYS A 219 8.50 -22.29 -36.98
C LYS A 219 9.30 -23.58 -37.00
N LYS A 220 9.93 -23.93 -35.86
CA LYS A 220 10.91 -25.03 -35.76
C LYS A 220 10.55 -26.12 -34.74
N PHE A 221 9.89 -25.76 -33.65
CA PHE A 221 9.52 -26.66 -32.56
C PHE A 221 8.04 -26.49 -32.24
N ASN A 222 7.38 -27.50 -31.69
CA ASN A 222 5.94 -27.48 -31.41
C ASN A 222 5.61 -27.09 -29.94
N ALA A 223 4.31 -27.00 -29.65
CA ALA A 223 3.79 -26.72 -28.31
C ALA A 223 4.21 -27.75 -27.25
N HIS A 224 4.46 -29.00 -27.64
CA HIS A 224 4.92 -30.05 -26.72
C HIS A 224 6.34 -29.78 -26.22
N ILE A 225 7.25 -29.42 -27.14
CA ILE A 225 8.63 -29.03 -26.81
C ILE A 225 8.65 -27.80 -25.90
N MET A 226 7.77 -26.82 -26.15
CA MET A 226 7.60 -25.68 -25.25
C MET A 226 7.14 -26.11 -23.85
N GLY A 227 6.15 -27.02 -23.76
CA GLY A 227 5.69 -27.58 -22.48
C GLY A 227 6.78 -28.34 -21.72
N LEU A 228 7.63 -29.09 -22.43
CA LEU A 228 8.81 -29.74 -21.85
C LEU A 228 9.80 -28.69 -21.31
N CYS A 229 10.12 -27.66 -22.08
CA CYS A 229 11.01 -26.58 -21.65
C CYS A 229 10.50 -25.90 -20.37
N LEU A 230 9.20 -25.59 -20.30
CA LEU A 230 8.57 -25.00 -19.10
C LEU A 230 8.62 -25.96 -17.91
N THR A 231 8.41 -27.26 -18.15
CA THR A 231 8.47 -28.28 -17.10
C THR A 231 9.88 -28.36 -16.49
N TYR A 232 10.92 -28.46 -17.31
CA TYR A 232 12.31 -28.48 -16.83
C TYR A 232 12.71 -27.17 -16.16
N HIS A 233 12.39 -26.03 -16.80
CA HIS A 233 12.82 -24.73 -16.33
C HIS A 233 12.12 -24.29 -15.03
N VAL A 234 10.79 -24.46 -14.97
CA VAL A 234 9.96 -23.94 -13.87
C VAL A 234 9.70 -25.01 -12.81
N ASN A 235 9.16 -26.16 -13.19
CA ASN A 235 8.77 -27.19 -12.23
C ASN A 235 9.99 -27.85 -11.58
N LEU A 236 10.99 -28.20 -12.41
CA LEU A 236 12.25 -28.84 -11.98
C LEU A 236 13.36 -27.83 -11.65
N LYS A 237 13.07 -26.53 -11.75
CA LYS A 237 13.94 -25.43 -11.30
C LYS A 237 15.31 -25.40 -11.99
N LEU A 238 15.39 -25.87 -13.24
CA LEU A 238 16.65 -25.85 -13.99
C LEU A 238 16.92 -24.47 -14.58
N SER A 239 18.20 -24.10 -14.70
CA SER A 239 18.58 -22.93 -15.49
C SER A 239 18.20 -23.12 -16.97
N THR A 240 18.16 -22.05 -17.76
CA THR A 240 17.87 -22.15 -19.20
C THR A 240 18.89 -22.99 -19.95
N ARG A 241 20.16 -22.97 -19.52
CA ARG A 241 21.24 -23.80 -20.07
C ARG A 241 21.08 -25.27 -19.70
N GLN A 242 20.81 -25.57 -18.42
CA GLN A 242 20.55 -26.94 -17.99
C GLN A 242 19.27 -27.51 -18.61
N THR A 243 18.26 -26.67 -18.84
CA THR A 243 17.05 -27.06 -19.56
C THR A 243 17.38 -27.41 -21.00
N ALA A 244 18.12 -26.56 -21.72
CA ALA A 244 18.57 -26.87 -23.08
C ALA A 244 19.39 -28.17 -23.15
N HIS A 245 20.30 -28.38 -22.19
CA HIS A 245 21.06 -29.61 -22.07
C HIS A 245 20.17 -30.83 -21.81
N ALA A 246 19.22 -30.74 -20.87
CA ALA A 246 18.26 -31.82 -20.61
C ALA A 246 17.37 -32.13 -21.82
N MET A 247 17.01 -31.12 -22.62
CA MET A 247 16.27 -31.33 -23.86
C MET A 247 17.09 -32.09 -24.92
N GLU A 248 18.39 -31.83 -25.01
CA GLU A 248 19.30 -32.53 -25.93
C GLU A 248 19.57 -33.97 -25.45
N GLU A 249 19.97 -34.16 -24.20
CA GLU A 249 20.35 -35.47 -23.66
C GLU A 249 19.18 -36.43 -23.48
N VAL A 250 18.02 -35.94 -23.00
CA VAL A 250 16.88 -36.81 -22.67
C VAL A 250 15.94 -37.00 -23.86
N HIS A 251 15.77 -35.96 -24.68
CA HIS A 251 14.78 -35.95 -25.77
C HIS A 251 15.40 -35.89 -27.17
N GLY A 252 16.73 -35.77 -27.31
CA GLY A 252 17.40 -35.58 -28.60
C GLY A 252 17.08 -34.24 -29.27
N VAL A 253 16.48 -33.28 -28.54
CA VAL A 253 16.01 -32.01 -29.10
C VAL A 253 17.04 -30.91 -28.83
N LYS A 254 17.82 -30.58 -29.85
CA LYS A 254 18.79 -29.49 -29.80
C LYS A 254 18.11 -28.12 -29.82
N ILE A 255 17.97 -27.51 -28.65
CA ILE A 255 17.37 -26.18 -28.45
C ILE A 255 18.34 -25.23 -27.76
N SER A 256 18.36 -23.95 -28.14
CA SER A 256 19.22 -22.97 -27.47
C SER A 256 18.63 -22.51 -26.13
N HIS A 257 19.50 -22.20 -25.16
CA HIS A 257 19.07 -21.63 -23.88
C HIS A 257 18.29 -20.31 -24.04
N THR A 258 18.60 -19.52 -25.07
CA THR A 258 17.86 -18.31 -25.44
C THR A 258 16.43 -18.63 -25.88
N MET A 259 16.22 -19.72 -26.63
CA MET A 259 14.87 -20.15 -27.01
C MET A 259 14.06 -20.60 -25.79
N VAL A 260 14.69 -21.32 -24.84
CA VAL A 260 14.04 -21.66 -23.56
C VAL A 260 13.60 -20.40 -22.81
N ALA A 261 14.45 -19.37 -22.74
CA ALA A 261 14.11 -18.10 -22.13
C ALA A 261 12.93 -17.40 -22.84
N ASN A 262 12.94 -17.39 -24.17
CA ASN A 262 11.86 -16.83 -24.98
C ASN A 262 10.53 -17.57 -24.74
N TYR A 263 10.55 -18.90 -24.66
CA TYR A 263 9.36 -19.69 -24.30
C TYR A 263 8.84 -19.35 -22.92
N ALA A 264 9.70 -19.24 -21.91
CA ALA A 264 9.29 -18.84 -20.57
C ALA A 264 8.66 -17.44 -20.57
N MET A 265 9.27 -16.46 -21.25
CA MET A 265 8.74 -15.10 -21.36
C MET A 265 7.39 -15.05 -22.07
N THR A 266 7.25 -15.74 -23.21
CA THR A 266 5.99 -15.79 -23.97
C THR A 266 4.89 -16.47 -23.15
N ALA A 267 5.20 -17.60 -22.49
CA ALA A 267 4.24 -18.27 -21.61
C ALA A 267 3.79 -17.34 -20.48
N ALA A 268 4.73 -16.65 -19.83
CA ALA A 268 4.41 -15.73 -18.74
C ALA A 268 3.48 -14.60 -19.19
N ALA A 269 3.79 -13.94 -20.32
CA ALA A 269 2.97 -12.85 -20.84
C ALA A 269 1.53 -13.28 -21.16
N VAL A 270 1.34 -14.52 -21.61
CA VAL A 270 0.04 -15.05 -22.03
C VAL A 270 -0.76 -15.61 -20.85
N ILE A 271 -0.09 -16.28 -19.91
CA ILE A 271 -0.73 -16.87 -18.73
C ILE A 271 -1.06 -15.81 -17.68
N LYS A 272 -0.26 -14.74 -17.58
CA LYS A 272 -0.40 -13.70 -16.55
C LYS A 272 -1.83 -13.12 -16.47
N PRO A 273 -2.49 -12.71 -17.57
CA PRO A 273 -3.87 -12.22 -17.51
C PRO A 273 -4.86 -13.20 -16.86
N PHE A 274 -4.74 -14.50 -17.16
CA PHE A 274 -5.56 -15.53 -16.53
C PHE A 274 -5.28 -15.62 -15.02
N VAL A 275 -4.02 -15.69 -14.61
CA VAL A 275 -3.62 -15.75 -13.20
C VAL A 275 -4.11 -14.52 -12.43
N ASP A 276 -3.98 -13.35 -13.03
CA ASP A 276 -4.27 -12.04 -12.44
C ASP A 276 -5.76 -11.70 -12.43
N THR A 277 -6.61 -12.43 -13.17
CA THR A 277 -8.08 -12.28 -13.14
C THR A 277 -8.85 -13.49 -12.61
N PHE A 278 -8.17 -14.60 -12.31
CA PHE A 278 -8.79 -15.79 -11.71
C PHE A 278 -9.55 -15.49 -10.41
N ASP A 279 -10.74 -16.09 -10.24
CA ASP A 279 -11.60 -16.01 -9.05
C ASP A 279 -11.10 -16.95 -7.94
N TYR A 280 -10.08 -16.49 -7.20
CA TYR A 280 -9.49 -17.24 -6.07
C TYR A 280 -10.45 -17.41 -4.87
N LYS A 281 -11.54 -16.63 -4.82
CA LYS A 281 -12.46 -16.53 -3.67
C LYS A 281 -11.68 -16.34 -2.35
N PRO A 282 -10.91 -15.25 -2.19
CA PRO A 282 -9.97 -15.11 -1.09
C PRO A 282 -10.62 -15.25 0.30
N SER A 283 -9.87 -15.78 1.25
CA SER A 283 -10.21 -15.74 2.67
C SER A 283 -9.94 -14.35 3.27
N ASN A 284 -10.42 -14.14 4.49
CA ASN A 284 -10.22 -12.88 5.23
C ASN A 284 -8.87 -12.81 5.95
N ILE A 285 -7.96 -13.76 5.77
CA ILE A 285 -6.64 -13.73 6.38
C ILE A 285 -5.59 -13.68 5.29
N LEU A 286 -5.04 -12.50 5.07
CA LEU A 286 -3.98 -12.28 4.08
C LEU A 286 -2.67 -12.02 4.77
N SER A 287 -1.59 -12.46 4.12
CA SER A 287 -0.24 -12.16 4.58
C SER A 287 0.58 -11.53 3.48
N ALA A 288 1.34 -10.51 3.86
CA ALA A 288 2.24 -9.79 2.98
C ALA A 288 3.69 -9.89 3.46
N ASP A 289 4.60 -10.09 2.52
CA ASP A 289 6.03 -10.00 2.77
C ASP A 289 6.75 -9.60 1.49
N GLU A 290 7.99 -9.17 1.63
CA GLU A 290 8.85 -8.81 0.52
C GLU A 290 10.18 -9.54 0.59
N THR A 291 10.68 -9.94 -0.57
CA THR A 291 11.96 -10.63 -0.67
C THR A 291 12.85 -10.01 -1.74
N TYR A 292 14.15 -10.20 -1.65
CA TYR A 292 15.10 -9.59 -2.58
C TYR A 292 15.38 -10.47 -3.81
N ILE A 293 15.59 -9.87 -4.97
CA ILE A 293 16.16 -10.56 -6.14
C ILE A 293 17.31 -9.72 -6.70
N LYS A 294 18.01 -10.22 -7.71
CA LYS A 294 19.03 -9.49 -8.46
C LYS A 294 18.56 -9.35 -9.90
N VAL A 295 18.63 -8.13 -10.41
CA VAL A 295 18.42 -7.83 -11.83
C VAL A 295 19.67 -7.10 -12.29
N LYS A 296 20.36 -7.63 -13.31
CA LYS A 296 21.66 -7.14 -13.79
C LYS A 296 22.68 -6.93 -12.66
N GLY A 297 22.70 -7.84 -11.68
CA GLY A 297 23.56 -7.75 -10.49
C GLY A 297 23.08 -6.79 -9.39
N VAL A 298 22.08 -5.94 -9.65
CA VAL A 298 21.56 -4.96 -8.69
C VAL A 298 20.40 -5.53 -7.88
N LYS A 299 20.39 -5.23 -6.57
CA LYS A 299 19.33 -5.68 -5.66
C LYS A 299 17.99 -5.04 -6.02
N HIS A 300 17.00 -5.88 -6.26
CA HIS A 300 15.59 -5.57 -6.49
C HIS A 300 14.73 -6.28 -5.44
N TYR A 301 13.42 -6.05 -5.46
CA TYR A 301 12.46 -6.58 -4.50
C TYR A 301 11.29 -7.25 -5.23
N VAL A 302 10.75 -8.29 -4.61
CA VAL A 302 9.51 -8.96 -4.99
C VAL A 302 8.58 -8.85 -3.81
N TRP A 303 7.47 -8.15 -4.00
CA TRP A 303 6.38 -8.03 -3.05
C TRP A 303 5.39 -9.13 -3.31
N ILE A 304 4.92 -9.80 -2.26
CA ILE A 304 3.97 -10.90 -2.39
C ILE A 304 2.88 -10.75 -1.33
N ILE A 305 1.63 -10.88 -1.75
CA ILE A 305 0.46 -11.03 -0.88
C ILE A 305 -0.17 -12.38 -1.16
N MET A 306 -0.33 -13.18 -0.11
CA MET A 306 -0.93 -14.51 -0.18
C MET A 306 -2.11 -14.65 0.77
N ASP A 307 -3.05 -15.52 0.42
CA ASP A 307 -4.10 -16.00 1.30
C ASP A 307 -3.48 -16.95 2.34
N ALA A 308 -3.56 -16.67 3.64
CA ALA A 308 -2.94 -17.51 4.66
C ALA A 308 -3.64 -18.88 4.81
N CYS A 309 -4.95 -18.95 4.53
CA CYS A 309 -5.74 -20.17 4.64
C CYS A 309 -5.57 -21.05 3.40
N LYS A 310 -5.80 -20.46 2.22
CA LYS A 310 -5.73 -21.18 0.92
C LYS A 310 -4.34 -21.24 0.32
N LYS A 311 -3.38 -20.51 0.90
CA LYS A 311 -1.96 -20.36 0.49
C LYS A 311 -1.74 -19.92 -0.95
N SER A 312 -2.79 -19.53 -1.67
CA SER A 312 -2.69 -19.00 -3.02
C SER A 312 -2.09 -17.59 -2.98
N ILE A 313 -1.22 -17.31 -3.94
CA ILE A 313 -0.66 -15.97 -4.13
C ILE A 313 -1.72 -15.14 -4.87
N LEU A 314 -2.12 -14.02 -4.27
CA LEU A 314 -3.19 -13.16 -4.81
C LEU A 314 -2.64 -11.90 -5.48
N GLY A 315 -1.51 -11.39 -4.99
CA GLY A 315 -0.86 -10.20 -5.55
C GLY A 315 0.66 -10.35 -5.51
N TYR A 316 1.33 -9.83 -6.53
CA TYR A 316 2.79 -9.84 -6.61
C TYR A 316 3.31 -8.70 -7.48
N GLN A 317 4.42 -8.07 -7.09
CA GLN A 317 5.07 -7.03 -7.87
C GLN A 317 6.59 -7.12 -7.79
N VAL A 318 7.27 -6.84 -8.89
CA VAL A 318 8.74 -6.71 -8.94
C VAL A 318 9.11 -5.24 -8.98
N SER A 319 10.06 -4.81 -8.15
CA SER A 319 10.47 -3.41 -8.09
C SER A 319 11.97 -3.23 -7.87
N ASP A 320 12.51 -2.15 -8.43
CA ASP A 320 13.89 -1.67 -8.21
C ASP A 320 14.13 -1.17 -6.78
N THR A 321 13.06 -0.80 -6.09
CA THR A 321 13.07 -0.11 -4.80
C THR A 321 12.11 -0.77 -3.83
N ARG A 322 12.44 -0.74 -2.53
CA ARG A 322 11.53 -1.16 -1.44
C ARG A 322 10.53 -0.04 -1.11
N ALA A 323 9.98 0.62 -2.13
CA ALA A 323 9.13 1.79 -1.96
C ALA A 323 7.65 1.42 -1.73
N VAL A 324 6.84 2.38 -1.30
CA VAL A 324 5.41 2.18 -1.03
C VAL A 324 4.58 1.92 -2.29
N GLY A 325 5.01 2.41 -3.46
CA GLY A 325 4.27 2.26 -4.71
C GLY A 325 4.04 0.79 -5.09
N PRO A 326 5.10 -0.03 -5.22
CA PRO A 326 4.97 -1.47 -5.45
C PRO A 326 4.11 -2.19 -4.41
N CYS A 327 4.17 -1.79 -3.14
CA CYS A 327 3.32 -2.31 -2.07
C CYS A 327 1.83 -2.02 -2.35
N ILE A 328 1.49 -0.79 -2.74
CA ILE A 328 0.13 -0.39 -3.14
C ILE A 328 -0.34 -1.21 -4.33
N LEU A 329 0.47 -1.34 -5.38
CA LEU A 329 0.10 -2.12 -6.57
C LEU A 329 -0.13 -3.60 -6.23
N THR A 330 0.68 -4.17 -5.34
CA THR A 330 0.52 -5.55 -4.87
C THR A 330 -0.79 -5.70 -4.08
N MET A 331 -1.11 -4.74 -3.20
CA MET A 331 -2.39 -4.70 -2.47
C MET A 331 -3.58 -4.60 -3.41
N ARG A 332 -3.53 -3.70 -4.40
CA ARG A 332 -4.59 -3.56 -5.40
C ARG A 332 -4.85 -4.89 -6.13
N MET A 333 -3.80 -5.54 -6.62
CA MET A 333 -3.92 -6.85 -7.27
C MET A 333 -4.61 -7.89 -6.38
N ALA A 334 -4.25 -7.94 -5.09
CA ALA A 334 -4.84 -8.90 -4.16
C ALA A 334 -6.28 -8.54 -3.78
N PHE A 335 -6.59 -7.26 -3.63
CA PHE A 335 -7.91 -6.78 -3.17
C PHE A 335 -8.96 -6.79 -4.29
N GLU A 336 -8.56 -6.60 -5.55
CA GLU A 336 -9.42 -6.79 -6.72
C GLU A 336 -9.95 -8.23 -6.84
N LYS A 337 -9.34 -9.20 -6.14
CA LYS A 337 -9.82 -10.60 -6.10
C LYS A 337 -11.06 -10.82 -5.24
N PHE A 338 -11.43 -9.85 -4.40
CA PHE A 338 -12.66 -9.94 -3.62
C PHE A 338 -13.84 -9.41 -4.44
N LYS A 339 -14.90 -10.22 -4.59
CA LYS A 339 -16.18 -9.74 -5.18
C LYS A 339 -16.76 -8.57 -4.38
N THR A 340 -16.65 -8.66 -3.06
CA THR A 340 -17.00 -7.60 -2.12
C THR A 340 -15.89 -7.51 -1.09
N PHE A 341 -15.28 -6.34 -0.96
CA PHE A 341 -14.14 -6.16 -0.05
C PHE A 341 -14.58 -6.35 1.41
N PRO A 342 -13.89 -7.20 2.20
CA PRO A 342 -14.33 -7.56 3.55
C PRO A 342 -14.16 -6.45 4.62
N GLY A 343 -13.54 -5.32 4.27
CA GLY A 343 -13.37 -4.20 5.19
C GLY A 343 -12.58 -4.59 6.45
N LYS A 344 -13.09 -4.20 7.62
CA LYS A 344 -12.48 -4.50 8.93
C LYS A 344 -12.46 -5.98 9.30
N ALA A 345 -13.21 -6.83 8.58
CA ALA A 345 -13.11 -8.28 8.76
C ALA A 345 -11.81 -8.85 8.18
N LEU A 346 -11.12 -8.11 7.29
CA LEU A 346 -9.83 -8.49 6.75
C LEU A 346 -8.75 -8.40 7.83
N ARG A 347 -8.15 -9.55 8.15
CA ARG A 347 -6.92 -9.64 8.91
C ARG A 347 -5.76 -9.58 7.92
N PHE A 348 -5.08 -8.43 7.83
CA PHE A 348 -3.91 -8.25 6.98
C PHE A 348 -2.64 -8.30 7.81
N ILE A 349 -1.87 -9.38 7.70
CA ILE A 349 -0.66 -9.63 8.49
C ILE A 349 0.57 -9.26 7.66
N ALA A 350 1.46 -8.42 8.21
CA ALA A 350 2.71 -8.04 7.55
C ALA A 350 3.82 -7.78 8.56
N ASP A 351 5.06 -7.66 8.08
CA ASP A 351 6.18 -7.20 8.91
C ASP A 351 6.00 -5.71 9.31
N GLY A 352 6.75 -5.24 10.30
CA GLY A 352 6.73 -3.86 10.80
C GLY A 352 7.24 -2.80 9.81
N TYR A 353 7.24 -3.08 8.51
CA TYR A 353 7.75 -2.18 7.50
C TYR A 353 6.79 -1.01 7.20
N SER A 354 7.34 0.20 7.21
CA SER A 354 6.55 1.44 7.07
C SER A 354 5.77 1.59 5.76
N ALA A 355 6.07 0.80 4.72
CA ALA A 355 5.30 0.82 3.49
C ALA A 355 3.87 0.31 3.68
N TYR A 356 3.65 -0.71 4.53
CA TYR A 356 2.33 -1.31 4.71
C TYR A 356 1.31 -0.32 5.28
N PRO A 357 1.58 0.39 6.41
CA PRO A 357 0.65 1.40 6.93
C PRO A 357 0.37 2.54 5.95
N LEU A 358 1.37 2.95 5.16
CA LEU A 358 1.19 3.99 4.15
C LEU A 358 0.31 3.51 2.99
N ALA A 359 0.51 2.27 2.55
CA ALA A 359 -0.29 1.68 1.49
C ALA A 359 -1.75 1.49 1.94
N SER A 360 -2.00 1.03 3.16
CA SER A 360 -3.34 0.92 3.75
C SER A 360 -4.06 2.28 3.80
N GLN A 361 -3.37 3.34 4.21
CA GLN A 361 -3.94 4.69 4.19
C GLN A 361 -4.38 5.11 2.78
N GLN A 362 -3.55 4.84 1.77
CA GLN A 362 -3.87 5.20 0.39
C GLN A 362 -5.03 4.36 -0.15
N CYS A 363 -5.08 3.05 0.15
CA CYS A 363 -6.19 2.16 -0.21
C CYS A 363 -7.52 2.65 0.36
N LYS A 364 -7.53 3.09 1.62
CA LYS A 364 -8.72 3.65 2.27
C LYS A 364 -9.18 4.95 1.60
N ILE A 365 -8.26 5.86 1.27
CA ILE A 365 -8.59 7.16 0.69
C ILE A 365 -9.12 7.03 -0.74
N GLN A 366 -8.49 6.17 -1.56
CA GLN A 366 -8.76 6.10 -3.00
C GLN A 366 -9.87 5.12 -3.36
N SER A 367 -9.98 4.01 -2.63
CA SER A 367 -10.90 2.91 -2.97
C SER A 367 -11.88 2.57 -1.85
N GLY A 368 -11.83 3.27 -0.72
CA GLY A 368 -12.66 2.95 0.44
C GLY A 368 -12.30 1.63 1.13
N TRP A 369 -11.18 1.00 0.76
CA TRP A 369 -10.71 -0.25 1.34
C TRP A 369 -10.16 0.00 2.75
N ASP A 370 -11.04 -0.07 3.74
CA ASP A 370 -10.72 0.14 5.15
C ASP A 370 -10.47 -1.20 5.87
N PHE A 371 -9.22 -1.48 6.19
CA PHE A 371 -8.77 -2.69 6.87
C PHE A 371 -7.67 -2.37 7.89
N ASP A 372 -7.42 -3.29 8.82
CA ASP A 372 -6.36 -3.13 9.82
C ASP A 372 -5.14 -3.97 9.46
N ILE A 373 -3.95 -3.41 9.74
CA ILE A 373 -2.68 -4.13 9.56
C ILE A 373 -2.21 -4.64 10.91
N THR A 374 -2.09 -5.95 11.01
CA THR A 374 -1.46 -6.62 12.14
C THR A 374 0.04 -6.76 11.85
N GLN A 375 0.86 -5.99 12.59
CA GLN A 375 2.32 -6.04 12.46
C GLN A 375 2.88 -7.17 13.33
N VAL A 376 3.68 -8.05 12.74
CA VAL A 376 4.35 -9.16 13.45
C VAL A 376 5.87 -8.99 13.33
N ILE A 377 6.47 -8.36 14.34
CA ILE A 377 7.89 -7.97 14.35
C ILE A 377 8.73 -9.13 14.88
N GLY A 378 9.79 -9.50 14.14
CA GLY A 378 10.78 -10.48 14.63
C GLY A 378 10.28 -11.92 14.78
N LEU A 379 11.13 -12.78 15.35
CA LEU A 379 10.88 -14.19 15.65
C LEU A 379 10.82 -14.44 17.18
N THR A 380 11.03 -13.43 18.02
CA THR A 380 10.93 -13.52 19.49
C THR A 380 9.51 -13.20 19.96
N ASN A 381 9.09 -13.82 21.07
CA ASN A 381 7.72 -13.74 21.58
C ASN A 381 7.57 -12.54 22.53
N ASP A 382 7.71 -11.33 22.01
CA ASP A 382 7.75 -10.14 22.87
C ASP A 382 6.33 -9.57 23.11
N ASP A 383 5.32 -9.92 22.30
CA ASP A 383 3.93 -9.45 22.43
C ASP A 383 2.85 -10.51 22.09
N ALA A 384 1.66 -10.35 22.68
CA ALA A 384 0.54 -11.31 22.56
C ALA A 384 -0.03 -11.41 21.13
N VAL A 385 0.01 -10.32 20.35
CA VAL A 385 -0.49 -10.26 18.98
C VAL A 385 0.44 -11.05 18.05
N SER A 386 1.76 -10.89 18.19
CA SER A 386 2.73 -11.71 17.47
C SER A 386 2.59 -13.20 17.75
N LYS A 387 2.16 -13.60 18.96
CA LYS A 387 1.92 -15.00 19.30
C LYS A 387 0.72 -15.60 18.54
N GLU A 388 -0.39 -14.86 18.42
CA GLU A 388 -1.59 -15.32 17.72
C GLU A 388 -1.35 -15.52 16.21
N PHE A 389 -0.66 -14.57 15.56
CA PHE A 389 -0.50 -14.55 14.10
C PHE A 389 0.83 -15.14 13.60
N ARG A 390 1.63 -15.73 14.48
CA ARG A 390 2.94 -16.31 14.14
C ARG A 390 2.88 -17.38 13.04
N TRP A 391 1.84 -18.22 13.07
CA TRP A 391 1.66 -19.27 12.07
C TRP A 391 1.53 -18.70 10.65
N VAL A 392 0.95 -17.50 10.51
CA VAL A 392 0.82 -16.80 9.22
C VAL A 392 2.21 -16.40 8.69
N LYS A 393 3.06 -15.83 9.55
CA LYS A 393 4.44 -15.47 9.19
C LYS A 393 5.25 -16.68 8.73
N GLN A 394 5.13 -17.80 9.41
CA GLN A 394 5.80 -19.05 9.03
C GLN A 394 5.36 -19.56 7.64
N ILE A 395 4.10 -19.36 7.27
CA ILE A 395 3.58 -19.72 5.95
C ILE A 395 4.25 -18.86 4.86
N VAL A 396 4.33 -17.54 5.04
CA VAL A 396 4.97 -16.67 4.04
C VAL A 396 6.48 -16.88 3.97
N GLU A 397 7.15 -17.11 5.10
CA GLU A 397 8.58 -17.44 5.08
C GLU A 397 8.85 -18.75 4.31
N ARG A 398 7.95 -19.74 4.43
CA ARG A 398 8.03 -20.98 3.63
C ARG A 398 7.78 -20.71 2.15
N LEU A 399 6.84 -19.84 1.81
CA LEU A 399 6.60 -19.39 0.44
C LEU A 399 7.88 -18.75 -0.14
N ASN A 400 8.45 -17.78 0.56
CA ASN A 400 9.65 -17.08 0.18
C ASN A 400 10.84 -18.03 0.03
N ARG A 401 11.01 -19.01 0.93
CA ARG A 401 12.04 -20.04 0.79
C ARG A 401 11.84 -20.89 -0.46
N THR A 402 10.60 -21.23 -0.79
CA THR A 402 10.26 -22.00 -1.98
C THR A 402 10.59 -21.22 -3.25
N PHE A 403 10.21 -19.94 -3.31
CA PHE A 403 10.58 -19.04 -4.41
C PHE A 403 12.10 -18.90 -4.55
N LYS A 404 12.81 -18.69 -3.44
CA LYS A 404 14.27 -18.55 -3.43
C LYS A 404 14.99 -19.81 -3.90
N SER A 405 14.46 -20.99 -3.59
CA SER A 405 15.00 -22.25 -4.10
C SER A 405 14.98 -22.31 -5.62
N SER A 406 13.88 -21.91 -6.27
CA SER A 406 13.81 -21.84 -7.73
C SER A 406 14.61 -20.68 -8.32
N TYR A 407 14.64 -19.54 -7.64
CA TYR A 407 15.33 -18.34 -8.10
C TYR A 407 16.86 -18.46 -8.02
N ARG A 408 17.42 -19.08 -6.98
CA ARG A 408 18.89 -19.14 -6.78
C ARG A 408 19.64 -19.77 -7.96
N VAL A 409 19.03 -20.75 -8.64
CA VAL A 409 19.61 -21.44 -9.80
C VAL A 409 19.77 -20.52 -11.01
N THR A 410 19.02 -19.42 -11.09
CA THR A 410 19.13 -18.47 -12.21
C THR A 410 20.34 -17.55 -12.10
N GLY A 411 20.93 -17.40 -10.90
CA GLY A 411 21.99 -16.41 -10.65
C GLY A 411 21.50 -14.94 -10.68
N GLY A 412 20.20 -14.71 -10.87
CA GLY A 412 19.60 -13.40 -11.12
C GLY A 412 19.02 -13.25 -12.52
N TYR A 413 18.31 -12.15 -12.74
CA TYR A 413 17.69 -11.85 -14.04
C TYR A 413 18.55 -10.89 -14.85
N GLY A 414 18.59 -11.08 -16.17
CA GLY A 414 19.30 -10.19 -17.09
C GLY A 414 18.55 -8.90 -17.47
N SER A 415 17.26 -8.80 -17.13
CA SER A 415 16.41 -7.64 -17.40
C SER A 415 15.24 -7.55 -16.42
N GLU A 416 14.65 -6.36 -16.30
CA GLU A 416 13.46 -6.13 -15.45
C GLU A 416 12.25 -6.93 -15.95
N ASN A 417 12.00 -6.93 -17.27
CA ASN A 417 10.97 -7.77 -17.89
C ASN A 417 11.20 -9.26 -17.61
N GLY A 418 12.45 -9.73 -17.69
CA GLY A 418 12.80 -11.11 -17.35
C GLY A 418 12.48 -11.44 -15.88
N ALA A 419 12.68 -10.49 -14.97
CA ALA A 419 12.32 -10.66 -13.56
C ALA A 419 10.80 -10.70 -13.35
N LEU A 420 10.06 -9.74 -13.94
CA LEU A 420 8.60 -9.68 -13.87
C LEU A 420 7.96 -10.97 -14.41
N TYR A 421 8.36 -11.39 -15.62
CA TYR A 421 7.83 -12.60 -16.25
C TYR A 421 8.26 -13.87 -15.52
N GLY A 422 9.50 -13.93 -15.04
CA GLY A 422 9.98 -15.05 -14.23
C GLY A 422 9.16 -15.23 -12.95
N VAL A 423 8.85 -14.14 -12.24
CA VAL A 423 7.99 -14.18 -11.06
C VAL A 423 6.55 -14.55 -11.43
N SER A 424 5.98 -13.93 -12.47
CA SER A 424 4.60 -14.21 -12.93
C SER A 424 4.41 -15.68 -13.29
N LEU A 425 5.37 -16.27 -14.01
CA LEU A 425 5.35 -17.68 -14.40
C LEU A 425 5.52 -18.61 -13.20
N TRP A 426 6.36 -18.22 -12.23
CA TRP A 426 6.51 -18.97 -11.00
C TRP A 426 5.23 -18.94 -10.15
N VAL A 427 4.53 -17.81 -10.09
CA VAL A 427 3.23 -17.68 -9.42
C VAL A 427 2.19 -18.58 -10.10
N ALA A 428 2.15 -18.59 -11.45
CA ALA A 428 1.27 -19.48 -12.21
C ALA A 428 1.51 -20.96 -11.86
N TYR A 429 2.79 -21.38 -11.87
CA TYR A 429 3.17 -22.72 -11.44
C TYR A 429 2.76 -23.00 -10.00
N TYR A 430 3.06 -22.10 -9.06
CA TYR A 430 2.78 -22.27 -7.64
C TYR A 430 1.27 -22.44 -7.37
N ASN A 431 0.43 -21.61 -7.99
CA ASN A 431 -1.02 -21.61 -7.75
C ASN A 431 -1.75 -22.77 -8.44
N PHE A 432 -1.36 -23.15 -9.67
CA PHE A 432 -2.18 -24.04 -10.53
C PHE A 432 -1.54 -25.39 -10.87
N LEU A 433 -0.22 -25.56 -10.74
CA LEU A 433 0.48 -26.76 -11.22
C LEU A 433 1.30 -27.48 -10.14
N ARG A 434 1.83 -26.74 -9.17
CA ARG A 434 2.68 -27.30 -8.12
C ARG A 434 1.84 -28.19 -7.19
N PRO A 435 2.24 -29.45 -6.92
CA PRO A 435 1.61 -30.24 -5.89
C PRO A 435 2.03 -29.72 -4.50
N HIS A 436 1.07 -29.57 -3.58
CA HIS A 436 1.34 -29.10 -2.23
C HIS A 436 0.98 -30.16 -1.18
N PRO A 437 1.89 -30.48 -0.23
CA PRO A 437 1.63 -31.50 0.78
C PRO A 437 0.36 -31.24 1.60
N TYR A 438 0.06 -29.96 1.87
CA TYR A 438 -1.10 -29.58 2.67
C TYR A 438 -2.42 -29.70 1.91
N ASN A 439 -2.39 -29.78 0.58
CA ASN A 439 -3.55 -30.02 -0.26
C ASN A 439 -3.47 -31.43 -0.87
N TYR A 440 -3.04 -32.42 -0.09
CA TYR A 440 -2.93 -33.83 -0.49
C TYR A 440 -2.14 -34.04 -1.79
N TRP A 441 -1.05 -33.29 -1.95
CA TRP A 441 -0.21 -33.29 -3.15
C TRP A 441 -0.92 -32.87 -4.44
N LYS A 442 -1.99 -32.09 -4.32
CA LYS A 442 -2.68 -31.44 -5.44
C LYS A 442 -2.28 -29.96 -5.57
N PRO A 443 -2.52 -29.34 -6.74
CA PRO A 443 -2.45 -27.88 -6.90
C PRO A 443 -3.40 -27.13 -5.98
N LEU A 444 -3.17 -25.82 -5.79
CA LEU A 444 -4.01 -25.03 -4.86
C LEU A 444 -5.36 -24.66 -5.47
N ASN A 445 -5.33 -24.39 -6.76
CA ASN A 445 -6.50 -24.02 -7.54
C ASN A 445 -6.67 -25.10 -8.61
N GLU A 446 -7.47 -26.12 -8.29
CA GLU A 446 -7.79 -27.19 -9.22
C GLU A 446 -8.72 -26.66 -10.33
N LEU A 447 -8.38 -26.99 -11.57
CA LEU A 447 -9.18 -26.68 -12.75
C LEU A 447 -9.50 -28.00 -13.44
N ASP A 448 -10.77 -28.23 -13.78
CA ASP A 448 -11.22 -29.48 -14.38
C ASP A 448 -10.41 -29.82 -15.65
N ILE A 449 -10.18 -28.80 -16.49
CA ILE A 449 -9.39 -28.94 -17.72
C ILE A 449 -7.93 -29.38 -17.45
N LEU A 450 -7.33 -28.97 -16.33
CA LEU A 450 -5.96 -29.38 -15.95
C LEU A 450 -5.93 -30.73 -15.23
N SER A 451 -7.01 -31.11 -14.54
CA SER A 451 -7.10 -32.38 -13.83
C SER A 451 -7.16 -33.57 -14.78
N ASN A 452 -7.83 -33.40 -15.93
CA ASN A 452 -7.92 -34.39 -17.01
C ASN A 452 -6.69 -34.39 -17.92
N ALA A 453 -5.77 -33.45 -17.74
CA ALA A 453 -4.54 -33.39 -18.49
C ALA A 453 -3.53 -34.39 -17.92
N GLY A 454 -2.92 -35.21 -18.78
CA GLY A 454 -1.95 -36.22 -18.38
C GLY A 454 -0.70 -35.62 -17.71
N ASN A 455 0.31 -35.28 -18.51
CA ASN A 455 1.62 -34.84 -17.99
C ASN A 455 1.75 -33.31 -17.89
N MET A 456 2.84 -32.84 -17.26
CA MET A 456 3.10 -31.41 -17.07
C MET A 456 3.20 -30.59 -18.37
N PRO A 457 3.83 -31.09 -19.46
CA PRO A 457 3.79 -30.42 -20.75
C PRO A 457 2.36 -30.12 -21.24
N ALA A 458 1.45 -31.08 -21.13
CA ALA A 458 0.03 -30.88 -21.49
C ALA A 458 -0.64 -29.84 -20.58
N LYS A 459 -0.39 -29.90 -19.27
CA LYS A 459 -0.92 -28.91 -18.32
C LYS A 459 -0.45 -27.49 -18.62
N TRP A 460 0.81 -27.31 -19.01
CA TRP A 460 1.33 -26.01 -19.44
C TRP A 460 0.62 -25.49 -20.70
N GLN A 461 0.37 -26.35 -21.69
CA GLN A 461 -0.35 -25.95 -22.91
C GLN A 461 -1.78 -25.49 -22.60
N LEU A 462 -2.48 -26.22 -21.73
CA LEU A 462 -3.84 -25.85 -21.33
C LEU A 462 -3.87 -24.55 -20.53
N LEU A 463 -2.86 -24.30 -19.69
CA LEU A 463 -2.76 -23.03 -18.97
C LEU A 463 -2.49 -21.86 -19.93
N ILE A 464 -1.68 -22.06 -20.97
CA ILE A 464 -1.48 -21.08 -22.05
C ILE A 464 -2.80 -20.83 -22.80
N TYR A 465 -3.56 -21.89 -23.11
CA TYR A 465 -4.85 -21.78 -23.75
C TYR A 465 -5.84 -20.95 -22.92
N LEU A 466 -5.93 -21.19 -21.61
CA LEU A 466 -6.75 -20.37 -20.70
C LEU A 466 -6.32 -18.90 -20.68
N GLY A 467 -5.01 -18.66 -20.74
CA GLY A 467 -4.43 -17.32 -20.92
C GLY A 467 -4.92 -16.65 -22.21
N GLN A 468 -4.85 -17.34 -23.34
CA GLN A 468 -5.33 -16.84 -24.63
C GLN A 468 -6.84 -16.53 -24.61
N GLN A 469 -7.67 -17.41 -24.03
CA GLN A 469 -9.11 -17.15 -23.88
C GLN A 469 -9.38 -15.90 -23.03
N THR A 470 -8.62 -15.72 -21.95
CA THR A 470 -8.75 -14.56 -21.09
C THR A 470 -8.41 -13.26 -21.83
N ILE A 471 -7.31 -13.26 -22.60
CA ILE A 471 -6.90 -12.12 -23.43
C ILE A 471 -7.98 -11.78 -24.47
N LEU A 472 -8.54 -12.79 -25.14
CA LEU A 472 -9.63 -12.59 -26.10
C LEU A 472 -10.86 -11.97 -25.46
N ASN A 473 -11.21 -12.38 -24.23
CA ASN A 473 -12.34 -11.81 -23.50
C ASN A 473 -12.08 -10.35 -23.08
N MET A 474 -10.87 -10.05 -22.61
CA MET A 474 -10.45 -8.66 -22.29
C MET A 474 -10.49 -7.75 -23.51
N GLN A 475 -10.10 -8.24 -24.70
CA GLN A 475 -10.18 -7.46 -25.94
C GLN A 475 -11.61 -7.18 -26.39
N LYS A 476 -12.55 -8.09 -26.10
CA LYS A 476 -13.98 -7.91 -26.41
C LYS A 476 -14.69 -6.97 -25.42
N GLN A 477 -14.15 -6.82 -24.22
CA GLN A 477 -14.67 -5.94 -23.16
C GLN A 477 -13.60 -4.92 -22.77
N PRO A 478 -13.30 -3.92 -23.62
CA PRO A 478 -12.38 -2.87 -23.23
C PRO A 478 -12.91 -2.21 -21.96
N VAL A 479 -12.08 -2.24 -20.91
CA VAL A 479 -12.35 -1.60 -19.62
C VAL A 479 -12.63 -0.12 -19.91
N ALA A 480 -13.84 0.34 -19.59
CA ALA A 480 -14.29 1.72 -19.79
C ALA A 480 -13.59 2.69 -18.84
#